data_AF-A0A2N0KL09-F1
#
_entry.id   AF-A0A2N0KL09-F1
#
_cell.length_a   1.000
_cell.length_b   1.000
_cell.length_c   1.000
_cell.angle_alpha   90.00
_cell.angle_beta   90.00
_cell.angle_gamma   90.00
#
_symmetry.space_group_name_H-M   'P 1'
#
loop_
_entity.id
_entity.type
_entity.pdbx_description
1 polymer ?
#
loop_
_entity_poly.entity_id
_entity_poly.type
_entity_poly.pdbx_seq_one_letter_code
_entity_poly.pdbx_strand_id
1 'polypeptide(L)'
;MVGQWRDTLAKSGRDTELGADLCIGYSVHIADTEEKAINEARRFFEENMKMFAPLGFVRGLSNDQISALGAGSAKARSAGLPTLEDGVKAGSWLCGPPDMIAEKINDLQTRYPGLDQINVGSVIGTPQSVILEQLERFGKEVMPEFKK
;
A
#
# COMPACT_ATOMS: atom_id res chain seq x y z
N MET A 1 4.77 -16.47 6.26
CA MET A 1 3.73 -15.77 7.05
C MET A 1 2.33 -16.26 6.71
N VAL A 2 1.77 -16.03 5.50
CA VAL A 2 0.39 -16.47 5.18
C VAL A 2 0.18 -17.99 5.28
N GLY A 3 1.06 -18.81 4.68
CA GLY A 3 0.95 -20.27 4.80
C GLY A 3 1.08 -20.78 6.24
N GLN A 4 2.02 -20.20 7.01
CA GLN A 4 2.21 -20.54 8.43
C GLN A 4 0.98 -20.22 9.28
N TRP A 5 0.23 -19.17 8.94
CA TRP A 5 -1.03 -18.83 9.62
C TRP A 5 -2.08 -19.92 9.38
N ARG A 6 -2.33 -20.27 8.11
CA ARG A 6 -3.24 -21.38 7.74
C ARG A 6 -2.84 -22.69 8.43
N ASP A 7 -1.55 -23.03 8.43
CA ASP A 7 -1.06 -24.26 9.06
C ASP A 7 -1.25 -24.23 10.59
N THR A 8 -1.17 -23.05 11.20
CA THR A 8 -1.49 -22.85 12.63
C THR A 8 -2.98 -23.03 12.90
N LEU A 9 -3.86 -22.50 12.04
CA LEU A 9 -5.31 -22.70 12.13
C LEU A 9 -5.67 -24.19 12.00
N ALA A 10 -5.04 -24.91 11.07
CA ALA A 10 -5.25 -26.35 10.89
C ALA A 10 -4.87 -27.14 12.16
N LYS A 11 -3.78 -26.78 12.86
CA LYS A 11 -3.41 -27.39 14.16
C LYS A 11 -4.44 -27.14 15.26
N SER A 12 -5.26 -26.10 15.14
CA SER A 12 -6.38 -25.81 16.04
C SER A 12 -7.70 -26.44 15.60
N GLY A 13 -7.70 -27.29 14.56
CA GLY A 13 -8.88 -27.96 14.03
C GLY A 13 -9.71 -27.13 13.04
N ARG A 14 -9.17 -26.01 12.56
CA ARG A 14 -9.81 -25.13 11.56
C ARG A 14 -9.11 -25.28 10.21
N ASP A 15 -9.63 -26.15 9.35
CA ASP A 15 -9.17 -26.25 7.97
C ASP A 15 -9.70 -25.06 7.15
N THR A 16 -8.82 -24.34 6.49
CA THR A 16 -9.12 -23.05 5.85
C THR A 16 -8.29 -22.86 4.58
N GLU A 17 -8.81 -22.04 3.67
CA GLU A 17 -8.08 -21.63 2.47
C GLU A 17 -6.97 -20.63 2.82
N LEU A 18 -5.99 -20.50 1.91
CA LEU A 18 -4.89 -19.56 2.07
C LEU A 18 -5.42 -18.12 2.06
N GLY A 19 -5.16 -17.35 3.12
CA GLY A 19 -5.66 -15.98 3.26
C GLY A 19 -6.79 -15.82 4.28
N ALA A 20 -7.36 -16.90 4.78
CA ALA A 20 -8.44 -16.86 5.77
C ALA A 20 -8.04 -16.11 7.05
N ASP A 21 -9.00 -15.36 7.60
CA ASP A 21 -8.87 -14.51 8.79
C ASP A 21 -7.73 -13.47 8.69
N LEU A 22 -7.32 -13.07 7.48
CA LEU A 22 -6.35 -12.02 7.25
C LEU A 22 -6.99 -10.79 6.63
N CYS A 23 -6.39 -9.63 6.90
CA CYS A 23 -6.71 -8.38 6.22
C CYS A 23 -5.40 -7.79 5.68
N ILE A 24 -5.35 -7.57 4.36
CA ILE A 24 -4.17 -7.02 3.69
C ILE A 24 -4.37 -5.52 3.47
N GLY A 25 -3.41 -4.73 3.96
CA GLY A 25 -3.43 -3.27 3.85
C GLY A 25 -2.70 -2.77 2.60
N TYR A 26 -3.34 -1.87 1.85
CA TYR A 26 -2.78 -1.18 0.70
C TYR A 26 -2.85 0.33 0.85
N SER A 27 -1.79 1.02 0.43
CA SER A 27 -1.89 2.43 0.08
C SER A 27 -2.38 2.55 -1.36
N VAL A 28 -3.36 3.41 -1.62
CA VAL A 28 -3.96 3.57 -2.96
C VAL A 28 -3.95 5.02 -3.42
N HIS A 29 -3.69 5.24 -4.71
CA HIS A 29 -3.90 6.52 -5.38
C HIS A 29 -4.38 6.30 -6.83
N ILE A 30 -5.62 6.70 -7.10
CA ILE A 30 -6.33 6.54 -8.36
C ILE A 30 -6.12 7.78 -9.23
N ALA A 31 -5.66 7.59 -10.46
CA ALA A 31 -5.58 8.64 -11.48
C ALA A 31 -5.72 8.05 -12.90
N ASP A 32 -5.81 8.89 -13.92
CA ASP A 32 -6.05 8.45 -15.30
C ASP A 32 -4.95 7.56 -15.88
N THR A 33 -3.74 7.62 -15.31
CA THR A 33 -2.59 6.77 -15.65
C THR A 33 -1.79 6.42 -14.41
N GLU A 34 -1.03 5.32 -14.45
CA GLU A 34 -0.11 4.94 -13.36
C GLU A 34 0.95 6.02 -13.13
N GLU A 35 1.49 6.62 -14.19
CA GLU A 35 2.45 7.73 -14.09
C GLU A 35 1.86 8.94 -13.37
N LYS A 36 0.63 9.35 -13.71
CA LYS A 36 -0.05 10.47 -13.05
C LYS A 36 -0.30 10.17 -11.57
N ALA A 37 -0.77 8.97 -11.26
CA ALA A 37 -1.01 8.54 -9.89
C ALA A 37 0.28 8.55 -9.05
N ILE A 38 1.38 8.01 -9.59
CA ILE A 38 2.69 8.04 -8.92
C ILE A 38 3.13 9.48 -8.69
N ASN A 39 3.04 10.36 -9.69
CA ASN A 39 3.48 11.74 -9.55
C ASN A 39 2.68 12.53 -8.50
N GLU A 40 1.36 12.33 -8.43
CA GLU A 40 0.50 12.95 -7.43
C GLU A 40 0.77 12.41 -6.01
N ALA A 41 0.92 11.08 -5.87
CA ALA A 41 1.12 10.43 -4.59
C ALA A 41 2.54 10.55 -4.02
N ARG A 42 3.55 10.83 -4.87
CA ARG A 42 4.97 10.87 -4.49
C ARG A 42 5.23 11.74 -3.26
N ARG A 43 4.62 12.93 -3.22
CA ARG A 43 4.80 13.85 -2.11
C ARG A 43 4.27 13.26 -0.80
N PHE A 44 3.13 12.56 -0.83
CA PHE A 44 2.55 11.96 0.37
C PHE A 44 3.41 10.81 0.88
N PHE A 45 3.94 10.00 -0.04
CA PHE A 45 4.91 8.95 0.29
C PHE A 45 6.18 9.52 0.94
N GLU A 46 6.76 10.58 0.36
CA GLU A 46 7.97 11.21 0.91
C GLU A 46 7.76 11.82 2.30
N GLU A 47 6.64 12.52 2.52
CA GLU A 47 6.32 13.08 3.84
C GLU A 47 6.04 11.99 4.87
N ASN A 48 5.33 10.93 4.47
CA ASN A 48 5.13 9.76 5.32
C ASN A 48 6.49 9.13 5.71
N MET A 49 7.39 8.93 4.75
CA MET A 49 8.70 8.36 5.03
C MET A 49 9.52 9.23 6.00
N LYS A 50 9.52 10.56 5.85
CA LYS A 50 10.20 11.48 6.79
C LYS A 50 9.68 11.33 8.21
N MET A 51 8.37 11.15 8.39
CA MET A 51 7.74 11.02 9.71
C MET A 51 8.02 9.65 10.34
N PHE A 52 7.94 8.56 9.55
CA PHE A 52 7.93 7.19 10.07
C PHE A 52 9.29 6.49 10.05
N ALA A 53 10.24 6.93 9.22
CA ALA A 53 11.59 6.36 9.19
C ALA A 53 12.35 6.50 10.52
N PRO A 54 12.35 7.66 11.21
CA PRO A 54 13.01 7.79 12.52
C PRO A 54 12.40 6.90 13.61
N LEU A 55 11.15 6.46 13.42
CA LEU A 55 10.42 5.59 14.32
C LEU A 55 10.60 4.09 13.99
N GLY A 56 11.39 3.76 12.97
CA GLY A 56 11.67 2.38 12.55
C GLY A 56 10.53 1.69 11.79
N PHE A 57 9.51 2.43 11.35
CA PHE A 57 8.38 1.87 10.61
C PHE A 57 8.64 1.73 9.10
N VAL A 58 9.66 2.42 8.57
CA VAL A 58 10.13 2.22 7.19
C VAL A 58 11.27 1.21 7.21
N ARG A 59 10.98 -0.01 6.73
CA ARG A 59 11.95 -1.11 6.74
C ARG A 59 13.04 -0.89 5.69
N GLY A 60 14.26 -1.34 6.00
CA GLY A 60 15.36 -1.40 5.04
C GLY A 60 16.17 -0.10 4.91
N LEU A 61 15.91 0.91 5.74
CA LEU A 61 16.73 2.12 5.78
C LEU A 61 17.96 1.94 6.66
N SER A 62 19.11 2.43 6.18
CA SER A 62 20.33 2.54 6.99
C SER A 62 20.25 3.73 7.96
N ASN A 63 21.10 3.73 8.99
CA ASN A 63 21.21 4.86 9.92
C ASN A 63 21.57 6.18 9.20
N ASP A 64 22.37 6.11 8.14
CA ASP A 64 22.74 7.27 7.33
C ASP A 64 21.54 7.81 6.54
N GLN A 65 20.70 6.93 6.00
CA GLN A 65 19.47 7.30 5.31
C GLN A 65 18.47 7.97 6.26
N ILE A 66 18.31 7.42 7.48
CA ILE A 66 17.46 8.00 8.52
C ILE A 66 17.99 9.38 8.94
N SER A 67 19.30 9.51 9.12
CA SER A 67 19.93 10.80 9.46
C SER A 67 19.76 11.83 8.34
N ALA A 68 19.86 11.41 7.08
CA ALA A 68 19.65 12.27 5.92
C ALA A 68 18.20 12.80 5.81
N LEU A 69 17.21 11.99 6.19
CA LEU A 69 15.81 12.41 6.28
C LEU A 69 15.61 13.55 7.30
N GLY A 70 16.23 13.44 8.48
CA GLY A 70 16.16 14.45 9.53
C GLY A 70 16.94 15.74 9.23
N ALA A 71 17.93 15.67 8.34
CA ALA A 71 18.80 16.81 8.00
C ALA A 71 18.24 17.74 6.90
N GLY A 72 17.00 17.50 6.44
CA GLY A 72 16.29 18.36 5.50
C GLY A 72 16.23 17.82 4.06
N SER A 73 15.37 18.45 3.25
CA SER A 73 14.97 17.94 1.92
C SER A 73 16.12 17.78 0.92
N ALA A 74 17.17 18.61 1.01
CA ALA A 74 18.31 18.52 0.10
C ALA A 74 19.12 17.23 0.31
N LYS A 75 19.41 16.87 1.58
CA LYS A 75 20.17 15.66 1.90
C LYS A 75 19.34 14.38 1.73
N ALA A 76 18.04 14.44 2.01
CA ALA A 76 17.14 13.30 1.80
C ALA A 76 17.14 12.84 0.33
N ARG A 77 17.05 13.76 -0.64
CA ARG A 77 17.01 13.43 -2.07
C ARG A 77 18.29 12.76 -2.57
N SER A 78 19.43 13.05 -1.96
CA SER A 78 20.73 12.45 -2.35
C SER A 78 21.07 11.16 -1.60
N ALA A 79 20.23 10.71 -0.67
CA ALA A 79 20.54 9.58 0.22
C ALA A 79 20.14 8.21 -0.33
N GLY A 80 19.70 8.12 -1.59
CA GLY A 80 19.26 6.86 -2.21
C GLY A 80 18.10 6.21 -1.45
N LEU A 81 17.14 7.03 -1.00
CA LEU A 81 15.96 6.54 -0.29
C LEU A 81 15.04 5.74 -1.23
N PRO A 82 14.26 4.77 -0.70
CA PRO A 82 13.23 4.09 -1.48
C PRO A 82 12.29 5.09 -2.14
N THR A 83 11.88 4.76 -3.36
CA THR A 83 10.95 5.58 -4.15
C THR A 83 9.53 5.03 -4.08
N LEU A 84 8.55 5.85 -4.49
CA LEU A 84 7.18 5.36 -4.61
C LEU A 84 7.07 4.27 -5.69
N GLU A 85 7.85 4.39 -6.76
CA GLU A 85 7.96 3.39 -7.83
C GLU A 85 8.41 2.02 -7.30
N ASP A 86 9.36 2.00 -6.37
CA ASP A 86 9.76 0.76 -5.70
C ASP A 86 8.59 0.16 -4.90
N GLY A 87 7.79 1.01 -4.25
CA GLY A 87 6.57 0.60 -3.55
C GLY A 87 5.49 0.03 -4.48
N VAL A 88 5.26 0.67 -5.62
CA VAL A 88 4.33 0.18 -6.65
C VAL A 88 4.81 -1.14 -7.23
N LYS A 89 6.10 -1.26 -7.57
CA LYS A 89 6.71 -2.50 -8.07
C LYS A 89 6.65 -3.63 -7.07
N ALA A 90 6.83 -3.34 -5.78
CA ALA A 90 6.71 -4.31 -4.70
C ALA A 90 5.24 -4.69 -4.40
N GLY A 91 4.27 -3.97 -4.95
CA GLY A 91 2.85 -4.17 -4.71
C GLY A 91 2.38 -3.67 -3.34
N SER A 92 3.13 -2.81 -2.65
CA SER A 92 2.67 -2.17 -1.40
C SER A 92 1.85 -0.90 -1.66
N TRP A 93 1.95 -0.35 -2.86
CA TRP A 93 1.17 0.78 -3.36
C TRP A 93 0.40 0.42 -4.63
N LEU A 94 -0.88 0.74 -4.66
CA LEU A 94 -1.75 0.61 -5.82
C LEU A 94 -1.95 2.00 -6.43
N CYS A 95 -1.14 2.32 -7.44
CA CYS A 95 -1.23 3.58 -8.17
C CYS A 95 -1.71 3.32 -9.60
N GLY A 96 -2.70 4.07 -10.08
CA GLY A 96 -3.13 4.03 -11.48
C GLY A 96 -4.64 4.12 -11.70
N PRO A 97 -5.12 3.75 -12.90
CA PRO A 97 -6.54 3.76 -13.23
C PRO A 97 -7.33 2.78 -12.35
N PRO A 98 -8.65 3.01 -12.16
CA PRO A 98 -9.51 2.13 -11.37
C PRO A 98 -9.43 0.66 -11.80
N ASP A 99 -9.51 0.39 -13.10
CA ASP A 99 -9.48 -0.97 -13.66
C ASP A 99 -8.17 -1.69 -13.33
N MET A 100 -7.04 -0.98 -13.37
CA MET A 100 -5.74 -1.52 -13.01
C MET A 100 -5.67 -1.86 -11.51
N ILE A 101 -6.31 -1.04 -10.67
CA ILE A 101 -6.38 -1.29 -9.23
C ILE A 101 -7.27 -2.51 -8.96
N ALA A 102 -8.42 -2.62 -9.64
CA ALA A 102 -9.29 -3.78 -9.55
C ALA A 102 -8.58 -5.07 -10.00
N GLU A 103 -7.84 -5.04 -11.11
CA GLU A 103 -7.03 -6.16 -11.59
C GLU A 103 -6.01 -6.62 -10.53
N LYS A 104 -5.25 -5.68 -9.95
CA LYS A 104 -4.27 -5.99 -8.88
C LYS A 104 -4.94 -6.62 -7.64
N ILE A 105 -6.18 -6.23 -7.30
CA ILE A 105 -6.96 -6.83 -6.21
C ILE A 105 -7.47 -8.23 -6.61
N ASN A 106 -7.91 -8.43 -7.86
CA ASN A 106 -8.32 -9.75 -8.36
C ASN A 106 -7.16 -10.76 -8.37
N ASP A 107 -5.96 -10.32 -8.74
CA ASP A 107 -4.74 -11.13 -8.63
C ASP A 107 -4.43 -11.53 -7.18
N LEU A 108 -4.79 -10.68 -6.21
CA LEU A 108 -4.65 -11.00 -4.80
C LEU A 108 -5.63 -12.09 -4.37
N GLN A 109 -6.91 -11.99 -4.76
CA GLN A 109 -7.92 -13.01 -4.47
C GLN A 109 -7.51 -14.37 -5.06
N THR A 110 -6.92 -14.39 -6.25
CA THR A 110 -6.42 -15.62 -6.89
C THR A 110 -5.28 -16.25 -6.09
N ARG A 111 -4.36 -15.43 -5.56
CA ARG A 111 -3.25 -15.92 -4.73
C ARG A 111 -3.68 -16.35 -3.34
N TYR A 112 -4.71 -15.71 -2.80
CA TYR A 112 -5.23 -15.93 -1.45
C TYR A 112 -6.76 -16.12 -1.49
N PRO A 113 -7.24 -17.30 -1.90
CA PRO A 113 -8.67 -17.55 -2.11
C PRO A 113 -9.52 -17.41 -0.83
N GLY A 114 -8.91 -17.58 0.34
CA GLY A 114 -9.59 -17.37 1.63
C GLY A 114 -9.62 -15.91 2.11
N LEU A 115 -9.03 -14.97 1.37
CA LEU A 115 -9.01 -13.56 1.75
C LEU A 115 -10.36 -12.90 1.46
N ASP A 116 -11.02 -12.40 2.49
CA ASP A 116 -12.32 -11.72 2.40
C ASP A 116 -12.25 -10.23 2.69
N GLN A 117 -11.10 -9.74 3.18
CA GLN A 117 -10.92 -8.37 3.63
C GLN A 117 -9.61 -7.76 3.12
N ILE A 118 -9.73 -6.54 2.60
CA ILE A 118 -8.61 -5.64 2.38
C ILE A 118 -8.87 -4.32 3.11
N ASN A 119 -7.81 -3.69 3.56
CA ASN A 119 -7.84 -2.33 4.06
C ASN A 119 -7.17 -1.44 3.01
N VAL A 120 -7.88 -0.45 2.52
CA VAL A 120 -7.34 0.54 1.59
C VAL A 120 -7.37 1.91 2.24
N GLY A 121 -6.30 2.69 2.05
CA GLY A 121 -6.25 4.04 2.58
C GLY A 121 -5.11 4.87 2.02
N SER A 122 -5.07 6.13 2.44
CA SER A 122 -3.96 7.02 2.16
C SER A 122 -2.98 7.03 3.33
N VAL A 123 -1.72 7.34 3.05
CA VAL A 123 -0.72 7.48 4.09
C VAL A 123 -0.94 8.72 4.96
N ILE A 124 -0.47 8.66 6.21
CA ILE A 124 -0.46 9.81 7.11
C ILE A 124 0.33 10.96 6.47
N GLY A 125 -0.26 12.15 6.48
CA GLY A 125 0.25 13.35 5.80
C GLY A 125 -0.51 13.70 4.52
N THR A 126 -1.40 12.83 4.03
CA THR A 126 -2.25 13.12 2.87
C THR A 126 -3.32 14.17 3.24
N PRO A 127 -3.54 15.22 2.43
CA PRO A 127 -4.58 16.21 2.69
C PRO A 127 -5.99 15.59 2.71
N GLN A 128 -6.84 16.05 3.62
CA GLN A 128 -8.22 15.54 3.75
C GLN A 128 -9.01 15.58 2.44
N SER A 129 -8.87 16.64 1.64
CA SER A 129 -9.55 16.76 0.36
C SER A 129 -9.17 15.65 -0.62
N VAL A 130 -7.89 15.25 -0.62
CA VAL A 130 -7.39 14.15 -1.45
C VAL A 130 -7.91 12.82 -0.90
N ILE A 131 -7.89 12.61 0.42
CA ILE A 131 -8.42 11.39 1.04
C ILE A 131 -9.90 11.18 0.65
N LEU A 132 -10.72 12.23 0.76
CA LEU A 132 -12.14 12.15 0.43
C LEU A 132 -12.38 11.83 -1.04
N GLU A 133 -11.65 12.50 -1.95
CA GLU A 133 -11.74 12.24 -3.38
C GLU A 133 -11.30 10.81 -3.73
N GLN A 134 -10.19 10.34 -3.17
CA GLN A 134 -9.68 8.98 -3.39
C GLN A 134 -10.62 7.90 -2.85
N LEU A 135 -11.21 8.10 -1.67
CA LEU A 135 -12.21 7.19 -1.10
C LEU A 135 -13.49 7.16 -1.93
N GLU A 136 -13.96 8.31 -2.41
CA GLU A 136 -15.13 8.41 -3.27
C GLU A 136 -14.90 7.66 -4.59
N ARG A 137 -13.75 7.87 -5.24
CA ARG A 137 -13.38 7.18 -6.47
C ARG A 137 -13.22 5.68 -6.26
N PHE A 138 -12.55 5.25 -5.20
CA PHE A 138 -12.44 3.82 -4.89
C PHE A 138 -13.83 3.19 -4.71
N GLY A 139 -14.73 3.84 -3.98
CA GLY A 139 -16.09 3.36 -3.74
C GLY A 139 -16.97 3.31 -5.01
N LYS A 140 -16.76 4.23 -5.95
CA LYS A 140 -17.58 4.35 -7.17
C LYS A 140 -17.00 3.60 -8.38
N GLU A 141 -15.69 3.53 -8.50
CA GLU A 141 -15.00 3.07 -9.71
C GLU A 141 -14.31 1.71 -9.51
N VAL A 142 -13.92 1.33 -8.28
CA VAL A 142 -13.22 0.06 -8.01
C VAL A 142 -14.14 -0.95 -7.32
N MET A 143 -14.79 -0.57 -6.22
CA MET A 143 -15.62 -1.49 -5.44
C MET A 143 -16.74 -2.21 -6.23
N PRO A 144 -17.41 -1.62 -7.25
CA PRO A 144 -18.45 -2.32 -7.99
C PRO A 144 -18.01 -3.62 -8.66
N GLU A 145 -16.73 -3.77 -9.02
CA GLU A 145 -16.19 -5.03 -9.59
C GLU A 145 -16.28 -6.22 -8.62
N PHE A 146 -16.33 -5.93 -7.30
CA PHE A 146 -16.32 -6.94 -6.24
C PHE A 146 -17.68 -7.11 -5.57
N LYS A 147 -18.66 -6.27 -5.93
CA LYS A 147 -20.04 -6.40 -5.42
C LYS A 147 -20.75 -7.49 -6.20
N LYS A 148 -21.09 -8.58 -5.50
CA LYS A 148 -22.09 -9.55 -5.96
C LYS A 148 -23.50 -9.01 -5.75
#